data_AF-A0A396IDW8-F1
#
_entry.id   AF-A0A396IDW8-F1
#
_cell.length_a   1.000
_cell.length_b   1.000
_cell.length_c   1.000
_cell.angle_alpha   90.00
_cell.angle_beta   90.00
_cell.angle_gamma   90.00
#
_symmetry.space_group_name_H-M   'P 1'
#
loop_
_entity.id
_entity.type
_entity.pdbx_description
1 polymer ?
#
loop_
_entity_poly.entity_id
_entity_poly.type
_entity_poly.pdbx_seq_one_letter_code
_entity_poly.pdbx_strand_id
1 'polypeptide(L)'
;MAIQQSIVLLTFLLQFSSLQFSSLGLYNPQHTYFINCGSDFDVTESNNVYIGESNPTYPKTVFSKSSKVTSQSSSLSTPLSPLYQTAIIFPSKSFYEFKTVPNNTYMVRFHFFLFSLPTNLSTAKFNVSFPGFSLLQNFDINSAFN
;
A
#
# COMPACT_ATOMS: atom_id res chain seq x y z
N MET A 1 -31.99 6.59 42.24
CA MET A 1 -30.72 7.11 41.68
C MET A 1 -29.80 6.01 41.17
N ALA A 2 -29.51 4.94 41.95
CA ALA A 2 -28.63 3.84 41.52
C ALA A 2 -29.11 3.08 40.26
N ILE A 3 -30.41 2.80 40.15
CA ILE A 3 -30.99 2.08 38.98
C ILE A 3 -30.78 2.85 37.67
N GLN A 4 -30.92 4.17 37.69
CA GLN A 4 -30.73 5.02 36.52
C GLN A 4 -29.27 5.05 36.05
N GLN A 5 -28.31 5.05 36.99
CA GLN A 5 -26.88 4.95 36.66
C GLN A 5 -26.53 3.60 36.04
N SER A 6 -27.09 2.50 36.56
CA SER A 6 -26.90 1.17 35.98
C SER A 6 -27.45 1.04 34.56
N ILE A 7 -28.61 1.66 34.29
CA ILE A 7 -29.21 1.67 32.93
C ILE A 7 -28.33 2.47 31.97
N VAL A 8 -27.86 3.66 32.36
CA VAL A 8 -27.00 4.50 31.52
C VAL A 8 -25.67 3.79 31.22
N LEU A 9 -25.07 3.15 32.22
CA LEU A 9 -23.83 2.39 32.04
C LEU A 9 -24.04 1.19 31.10
N LEU A 10 -25.15 0.46 31.24
CA LEU A 10 -25.48 -0.67 30.36
C LEU A 10 -25.69 -0.21 28.91
N THR A 11 -26.40 0.91 28.70
CA THR A 11 -26.59 1.48 27.35
C THR A 11 -25.27 1.93 26.74
N PHE A 12 -24.37 2.52 27.54
CA PHE A 12 -23.05 2.92 27.10
C PHE A 12 -22.20 1.69 26.70
N LEU A 13 -22.19 0.64 27.52
CA LEU A 13 -21.46 -0.60 27.21
C LEU A 13 -22.01 -1.30 25.95
N LEU A 14 -23.33 -1.30 25.75
CA LEU A 14 -23.96 -1.84 24.53
C LEU A 14 -23.57 -1.03 23.29
N GLN A 15 -23.52 0.30 23.36
CA GLN A 15 -23.05 1.16 22.27
C GLN A 15 -21.56 0.96 21.97
N PHE A 16 -20.73 0.74 22.98
CA PHE A 16 -19.31 0.39 22.76
C PHE A 16 -19.14 -1.02 22.18
N SER A 17 -20.00 -1.96 22.55
CA SER A 17 -19.97 -3.32 21.98
C SER A 17 -20.34 -3.36 20.50
N SER A 18 -21.22 -2.47 20.03
CA SER A 18 -21.54 -2.37 18.60
C SER A 18 -20.43 -1.71 17.79
N LEU A 19 -19.58 -0.90 18.41
CA LEU A 19 -18.35 -0.37 17.80
C LEU A 19 -17.26 -1.45 17.66
N GLN A 20 -17.39 -2.58 18.37
CA GLN A 20 -16.49 -3.74 18.25
C GLN A 20 -16.87 -4.71 17.13
N PHE A 21 -17.88 -4.38 16.30
CA PHE A 21 -17.99 -4.99 14.97
C PHE A 21 -16.83 -4.50 14.10
N SER A 22 -15.65 -5.04 14.41
CA SER A 22 -14.51 -5.13 13.51
C SER A 22 -15.08 -5.50 12.15
N SER A 23 -14.84 -4.65 11.17
CA SER A 23 -15.18 -4.92 9.79
C SER A 23 -14.54 -6.26 9.39
N LEU A 24 -15.28 -7.36 9.51
CA LEU A 24 -15.01 -8.57 8.75
C LEU A 24 -15.38 -8.24 7.30
N GLY A 25 -14.55 -7.41 6.67
CA GLY A 25 -14.45 -7.46 5.22
C GLY A 25 -14.02 -8.88 4.90
N LEU A 26 -14.93 -9.68 4.34
CA LEU A 26 -14.64 -11.03 3.92
C LEU A 26 -13.43 -10.95 2.99
N TYR A 27 -12.27 -11.48 3.43
CA TYR A 27 -11.07 -11.51 2.61
C TYR A 27 -11.40 -12.27 1.34
N ASN A 28 -11.58 -11.54 0.25
CA ASN A 28 -11.87 -12.12 -1.05
C ASN A 28 -10.57 -12.15 -1.85
N PRO A 29 -9.91 -13.31 -1.96
CA PRO A 29 -8.63 -13.43 -2.67
C PRO A 29 -8.73 -13.02 -4.15
N GLN A 30 -9.94 -13.02 -4.74
CA GLN A 30 -10.17 -12.60 -6.14
C GLN A 30 -9.95 -11.08 -6.36
N HIS A 31 -9.93 -10.28 -5.28
CA HIS A 31 -9.75 -8.81 -5.36
C HIS A 31 -8.61 -8.32 -4.46
N THR A 32 -7.67 -9.21 -4.13
CA THR A 32 -6.45 -8.86 -3.40
C THR A 32 -5.29 -8.75 -4.37
N TYR A 33 -4.62 -7.61 -4.38
CA TYR A 33 -3.47 -7.35 -5.25
C TYR A 33 -2.23 -7.10 -4.40
N PHE A 34 -1.28 -8.02 -4.43
CA PHE A 34 0.05 -7.83 -3.89
C PHE A 34 1.01 -7.57 -5.03
N ILE A 35 1.61 -6.39 -5.06
CA ILE A 35 2.42 -5.92 -6.18
C ILE A 35 3.88 -5.80 -5.75
N ASN A 36 4.78 -6.44 -6.50
CA ASN A 36 6.21 -6.26 -6.40
C ASN A 36 6.69 -5.21 -7.44
N CYS A 37 6.59 -3.93 -7.06
CA CYS A 37 6.85 -2.78 -7.93
C CYS A 37 8.26 -2.83 -8.54
N GLY A 38 8.35 -2.68 -9.87
CA GLY A 38 9.61 -2.72 -10.60
C GLY A 38 10.32 -4.08 -10.59
N SER A 39 9.74 -5.16 -10.10
CA SER A 39 10.36 -6.50 -10.16
C SER A 39 9.94 -7.25 -11.43
N ASP A 40 10.81 -8.11 -11.95
CA ASP A 40 10.43 -9.06 -13.02
C ASP A 40 9.96 -10.40 -12.44
N PHE A 41 10.11 -10.58 -11.12
CA PHE A 41 9.89 -11.84 -10.43
C PHE A 41 8.91 -11.66 -9.27
N ASP A 42 8.14 -12.70 -9.02
CA ASP A 42 7.27 -12.80 -7.87
C ASP A 42 8.10 -13.05 -6.60
N VAL A 43 7.64 -12.51 -5.48
CA VAL A 43 8.28 -12.66 -4.16
C VAL A 43 7.24 -13.12 -3.16
N THR A 44 7.59 -14.11 -2.34
CA THR A 44 6.75 -14.54 -1.22
C THR A 44 7.23 -13.89 0.07
N GLU A 45 6.36 -13.12 0.73
CA GLU A 45 6.63 -12.51 2.02
C GLU A 45 5.38 -12.54 2.92
N SER A 46 5.56 -12.91 4.19
CA SER A 46 4.46 -13.00 5.18
C SER A 46 3.24 -13.78 4.68
N ASN A 47 3.48 -14.92 4.01
CA ASN A 47 2.47 -15.80 3.40
C ASN A 47 1.68 -15.20 2.21
N ASN A 48 2.09 -14.03 1.69
CA ASN A 48 1.51 -13.42 0.49
C ASN A 48 2.51 -13.50 -0.66
N VAL A 49 2.00 -13.73 -1.87
CA VAL A 49 2.80 -13.70 -3.10
C VAL A 49 2.61 -12.33 -3.76
N TYR A 50 3.68 -11.54 -3.77
CA TYR A 50 3.76 -10.25 -4.44
C TYR A 50 4.16 -10.46 -5.89
N ILE A 51 3.30 -10.05 -6.80
CA ILE A 51 3.40 -10.30 -8.23
C ILE A 51 4.32 -9.27 -8.90
N GLY A 52 5.31 -9.74 -9.65
CA GLY A 52 6.22 -8.89 -10.43
C GLY A 52 5.57 -8.26 -11.66
N GLU A 53 6.11 -7.14 -12.13
CA GLU A 53 5.62 -6.37 -13.28
C GLU A 53 5.68 -7.10 -14.62
N SER A 54 6.55 -8.10 -14.75
CA SER A 54 6.60 -8.97 -15.92
C SER A 54 5.49 -10.02 -15.94
N ASN A 55 4.83 -10.27 -14.82
CA ASN A 55 3.77 -11.27 -14.72
C ASN A 55 2.49 -10.77 -15.44
N PRO A 56 1.83 -11.58 -16.27
CA PRO A 56 0.59 -11.21 -16.96
C PRO A 56 -0.58 -10.82 -16.04
N THR A 57 -0.54 -11.26 -14.77
CA THR A 57 -1.56 -10.97 -13.75
C THR A 57 -1.39 -9.57 -13.14
N TYR A 58 -0.28 -8.89 -13.45
CA TYR A 58 0.00 -7.56 -12.93
C TYR A 58 -0.99 -6.51 -13.44
N PRO A 59 -1.62 -5.70 -12.56
CA PRO A 59 -2.60 -4.69 -12.97
C PRO A 59 -1.93 -3.40 -13.47
N LYS A 60 -1.45 -3.34 -14.72
CA LYS A 60 -0.85 -2.11 -15.31
C LYS A 60 -1.58 -1.57 -16.54
N THR A 61 -1.88 -0.27 -16.49
CA THR A 61 -2.07 0.61 -17.65
C THR A 61 -1.28 1.88 -17.38
N VAL A 62 -0.23 2.18 -18.16
CA VAL A 62 0.65 3.34 -17.90
C VAL A 62 0.65 4.26 -19.11
N PHE A 63 0.23 5.52 -18.94
CA PHE A 63 0.20 6.51 -20.04
C PHE A 63 1.58 7.13 -20.35
N SER A 64 2.56 6.97 -19.47
CA SER A 64 3.90 7.54 -19.62
C SER A 64 5.02 6.51 -19.50
N LYS A 65 6.23 6.89 -19.92
CA LYS A 65 7.41 6.03 -19.76
C LYS A 65 7.73 5.92 -18.26
N SER A 66 7.75 4.70 -17.74
CA SER A 66 8.28 4.39 -16.41
C SER A 66 9.75 3.94 -16.51
N SER A 67 10.46 3.96 -15.39
CA SER A 67 11.80 3.40 -15.29
C SER A 67 11.89 2.51 -14.07
N LYS A 68 12.22 1.24 -14.31
CA LYS A 68 12.54 0.27 -13.26
C LYS A 68 13.90 0.61 -12.66
N VAL A 69 13.99 0.56 -11.34
CA VAL A 69 15.26 0.66 -10.62
C VAL A 69 15.38 -0.50 -9.64
N THR A 70 16.59 -1.04 -9.57
CA THR A 70 16.93 -2.17 -8.69
C THR A 70 18.11 -1.75 -7.84
N SER A 71 18.00 -2.00 -6.53
CA SER A 71 19.07 -1.73 -5.59
C SER A 71 20.37 -2.37 -6.08
N GLN A 72 21.42 -1.57 -6.22
CA GLN A 72 22.77 -2.10 -6.37
C GLN A 72 23.30 -2.32 -4.96
N SER A 73 23.25 -3.56 -4.49
CA SER A 73 23.84 -3.90 -3.20
C SER A 73 25.35 -3.66 -3.25
N SER A 74 25.82 -2.63 -2.56
CA SER A 74 27.25 -2.39 -2.29
C SER A 74 27.60 -2.43 -0.81
N SER A 75 26.64 -2.62 0.10
CA SER A 75 26.94 -2.82 1.52
C SER A 75 26.01 -3.82 2.21
N LEU A 76 26.64 -4.81 2.86
CA LEU A 76 26.09 -5.93 3.64
C LEU A 76 25.30 -5.56 4.92
N SER A 77 24.88 -4.32 5.12
CA SER A 77 24.25 -3.88 6.36
C SER A 77 22.73 -4.07 6.29
N THR A 78 22.29 -5.25 6.76
CA THR A 78 20.92 -5.80 6.90
C THR A 78 20.34 -6.45 5.63
N PRO A 79 19.79 -7.68 5.73
CA PRO A 79 19.07 -8.29 4.63
C PRO A 79 17.77 -7.51 4.43
N LEU A 80 17.74 -6.63 3.42
CA LEU A 80 16.51 -6.02 2.97
C LEU A 80 15.54 -7.12 2.56
N SER A 81 14.28 -7.00 2.99
CA SER A 81 13.21 -7.85 2.47
C SER A 81 13.25 -7.82 0.94
N PRO A 82 13.02 -8.96 0.27
CA PRO A 82 12.98 -9.01 -1.19
C PRO A 82 11.96 -8.06 -1.83
N LEU A 83 10.95 -7.63 -1.08
CA LEU A 83 9.98 -6.62 -1.52
C LEU A 83 10.57 -5.21 -1.66
N TYR A 84 11.67 -4.91 -0.95
CA TYR A 84 12.31 -3.59 -0.94
C TYR A 84 13.61 -3.54 -1.76
N GLN A 85 13.81 -4.49 -2.67
CA GLN A 85 14.99 -4.53 -3.55
C GLN A 85 14.77 -3.79 -4.87
N THR A 86 13.52 -3.58 -5.28
CA THR A 86 13.15 -2.93 -6.53
C THR A 86 12.13 -1.80 -6.31
N ALA A 87 12.10 -0.85 -7.24
CA ALA A 87 11.06 0.15 -7.33
C ALA A 87 10.81 0.52 -8.79
N ILE A 88 9.64 1.11 -9.04
CA ILE A 88 9.30 1.76 -10.31
C ILE A 88 9.28 3.27 -10.10
N ILE A 89 9.93 4.00 -11.01
CA ILE A 89 9.94 5.46 -11.04
C ILE A 89 8.98 5.93 -12.12
N PHE A 90 8.09 6.84 -11.73
CA PHE A 90 7.17 7.52 -12.62
C PHE A 90 7.62 8.98 -12.81
N PRO A 91 8.33 9.30 -13.91
CA PRO A 91 8.77 10.68 -14.18
C PRO A 91 7.62 11.62 -14.57
N SER A 92 6.44 11.07 -14.84
CA SER A 92 5.22 11.84 -15.09
C SER A 92 4.00 11.07 -14.61
N LYS A 93 2.81 11.67 -14.75
CA LYS A 93 1.57 11.09 -14.23
C LYS A 93 1.34 9.68 -14.79
N SER A 94 1.13 8.74 -13.87
CA SER A 94 0.92 7.31 -14.13
C SER A 94 -0.14 6.76 -13.19
N PHE A 95 -0.67 5.58 -13.49
CA PHE A 95 -1.74 4.96 -12.71
C PHE A 95 -1.65 3.44 -12.75
N TYR A 96 -2.32 2.81 -11.81
CA TYR A 96 -2.67 1.40 -11.83
C TYR A 96 -4.18 1.28 -11.93
N GLU A 97 -4.65 0.23 -12.61
CA GLU A 97 -6.06 -0.03 -12.78
C GLU A 97 -6.40 -1.41 -12.20
N PHE A 98 -7.23 -1.40 -11.17
CA PHE A 98 -7.62 -2.60 -10.44
C PHE A 98 -9.08 -2.95 -10.73
N LYS A 99 -9.37 -4.24 -10.93
CA LYS A 99 -10.75 -4.71 -11.04
C LYS A 99 -11.37 -4.80 -9.66
N THR A 100 -12.32 -3.91 -9.39
CA THR A 100 -13.04 -3.82 -8.11
C THR A 100 -14.52 -4.15 -8.30
N VAL A 101 -15.16 -4.52 -7.19
CA VAL A 101 -16.60 -4.72 -7.08
C VAL A 101 -17.21 -3.40 -6.60
N PRO A 102 -18.26 -2.88 -7.28
CA PRO A 102 -18.95 -1.68 -6.84
C PRO A 102 -19.49 -1.80 -5.41
N ASN A 103 -19.61 -0.66 -4.72
CA ASN A 103 -20.17 -0.57 -3.36
C ASN A 103 -19.48 -1.46 -2.31
N ASN A 104 -18.17 -1.65 -2.46
CA ASN A 104 -17.35 -2.41 -1.53
C ASN A 104 -16.24 -1.54 -0.92
N THR A 105 -15.73 -1.95 0.24
CA THR A 105 -14.65 -1.25 0.95
C THR A 105 -13.32 -1.92 0.65
N TYR A 106 -12.34 -1.12 0.27
CA TYR A 106 -10.99 -1.58 -0.05
C TYR A 106 -9.97 -0.95 0.90
N MET A 107 -8.99 -1.75 1.33
CA MET A 107 -7.79 -1.25 1.98
C MET A 107 -6.68 -1.15 0.96
N VAL A 108 -6.03 0.01 0.88
CA VAL A 108 -4.85 0.21 0.05
C VAL A 108 -3.66 0.50 0.95
N ARG A 109 -2.56 -0.22 0.72
CA ARG A 109 -1.28 -0.03 1.44
C ARG A 109 -0.21 0.32 0.42
N PHE A 110 0.46 1.44 0.64
CA PHE A 110 1.61 1.85 -0.16
C PHE A 110 2.89 1.55 0.61
N HIS A 111 3.87 0.99 -0.09
CA HIS A 111 5.18 0.65 0.45
C HIS A 111 6.20 1.58 -0.20
N PHE A 112 6.82 2.44 0.61
CA PHE A 112 7.89 3.33 0.18
C PHE A 112 9.16 2.96 0.94
N PHE A 113 10.27 2.78 0.22
CA PHE A 113 11.55 2.45 0.83
C PHE A 113 12.67 3.21 0.11
N LEU A 114 13.52 3.89 0.89
CA LEU A 114 14.70 4.57 0.37
C LEU A 114 15.89 3.60 0.40
N PHE A 115 16.38 3.23 -0.77
CA PHE A 115 17.58 2.41 -0.92
C PHE A 115 18.59 3.11 -1.83
N SER A 116 19.86 2.73 -1.67
CA SER A 116 20.98 3.30 -2.41
C SER A 116 20.89 2.96 -3.90
N LEU A 117 20.85 4.00 -4.73
CA LEU A 117 20.80 3.92 -6.18
C LEU A 117 21.61 5.07 -6.81
N PRO A 118 22.02 4.92 -8.08
CA PRO A 118 22.56 6.05 -8.86
C PRO A 118 21.56 7.21 -8.99
N THR A 119 20.26 6.88 -9.07
CA THR A 119 19.19 7.88 -9.01
C THR A 119 18.88 8.20 -7.56
N ASN A 120 18.98 9.47 -7.17
CA ASN A 120 18.69 9.88 -5.81
C ASN A 120 17.17 9.85 -5.52
N LEU A 121 16.69 8.78 -4.89
CA LEU A 121 15.27 8.63 -4.52
C LEU A 121 14.82 9.60 -3.43
N SER A 122 15.74 10.16 -2.63
CA SER A 122 15.40 11.08 -1.54
C SER A 122 14.82 12.41 -2.03
N THR A 123 14.99 12.77 -3.30
CA THR A 123 14.42 14.01 -3.83
C THR A 123 12.99 13.84 -4.35
N ALA A 124 12.44 12.61 -4.31
CA ALA A 124 11.12 12.31 -4.85
C ALA A 124 10.02 13.04 -4.06
N LYS A 125 9.24 13.86 -4.77
CA LYS A 125 8.01 14.48 -4.28
C LYS A 125 6.86 14.18 -5.22
N PHE A 126 5.78 13.64 -4.70
CA PHE A 126 4.66 13.19 -5.54
C PHE A 126 3.32 13.24 -4.80
N ASN A 127 2.26 13.14 -5.59
CA ASN A 127 0.89 13.03 -5.11
C ASN A 127 0.38 11.61 -5.40
N VAL A 128 -0.51 11.12 -4.55
CA VAL A 128 -1.26 9.88 -4.79
C VAL A 128 -2.73 10.17 -4.63
N SER A 129 -3.52 9.74 -5.61
CA SER A 129 -4.96 9.99 -5.66
C SER A 129 -5.70 8.80 -6.24
N PHE A 130 -6.95 8.64 -5.82
CA PHE A 130 -7.97 7.85 -6.50
C PHE A 130 -8.96 8.80 -7.20
N PRO A 131 -9.78 8.30 -8.14
CA PRO A 131 -10.86 9.11 -8.70
C PRO A 131 -11.71 9.76 -7.58
N GLY A 132 -11.71 11.10 -7.54
CA GLY A 132 -12.45 11.89 -6.55
C GLY A 132 -11.78 12.06 -5.17
N PHE A 133 -10.63 11.44 -4.91
CA PHE A 133 -9.97 11.50 -3.60
C PHE A 133 -8.46 11.72 -3.71
N SER A 134 -7.93 12.65 -2.94
CA SER A 134 -6.47 12.81 -2.76
C SER A 134 -6.03 12.09 -1.50
N LEU A 135 -5.08 11.15 -1.61
CA LEU A 135 -4.53 10.41 -0.47
C LEU A 135 -3.28 11.05 0.08
N LEU A 136 -2.32 11.34 -0.80
CA LEU A 136 -1.03 11.93 -0.47
C LEU A 136 -0.86 13.18 -1.31
N GLN A 137 -0.45 14.28 -0.68
CA GLN A 137 -0.21 15.57 -1.34
C GLN A 137 1.18 16.06 -0.99
N ASN A 138 1.96 16.41 -2.00
CA ASN A 138 3.35 16.86 -1.88
C ASN A 138 4.17 15.95 -0.95
N PHE A 139 3.96 14.64 -1.08
CA PHE A 139 4.55 13.66 -0.18
C PHE A 139 6.04 13.53 -0.44
N ASP A 140 6.81 13.68 0.62
CA ASP A 140 8.26 13.55 0.66
C ASP A 140 8.62 12.36 1.55
N ILE A 141 9.27 11.36 0.96
CA ILE A 141 9.59 10.12 1.66
C ILE A 141 10.48 10.36 2.88
N ASN A 142 11.39 11.33 2.86
CA ASN A 142 12.25 11.62 4.02
C ASN A 142 11.47 12.24 5.18
N SER A 143 10.40 12.98 4.87
CA SER A 143 9.54 13.55 5.91
C SER A 143 8.69 12.50 6.62
N ALA A 144 8.56 11.30 6.05
CA ALA A 144 7.83 10.19 6.65
C ALA A 144 8.66 9.33 7.62
N PHE A 145 9.99 9.50 7.63
CA PHE A 145 10.93 8.73 8.47
C PHE A 145 11.62 9.58 9.56
N ASN A 146 11.20 10.84 9.72
CA ASN A 146 11.67 11.76 10.78
C ASN A 146 10.67 11.85 11.93
#